data_AF-A0A847X8C1-F1
#
_entry.id   AF-A0A847X8C1-F1
#
_cell.length_a   1.000
_cell.length_b   1.000
_cell.length_c   1.000
_cell.angle_alpha   90.00
_cell.angle_beta   90.00
_cell.angle_gamma   90.00
#
_symmetry.space_group_name_H-M   'P 1'
#
loop_
_entity.id
_entity.type
_entity.pdbx_description
1 polymer ?
#
loop_
_entity_poly.entity_id
_entity_poly.type
_entity_poly.pdbx_seq_one_letter_code
_entity_poly.pdbx_strand_id
1 'polypeptide(L)' 'MIKQYQILRGKFEPQSWKIGKYVMIKNSEDVYIACKAINKGEYKVVCINDHCSDKVFNEVQPRLIDAFERKLSKKSKFEI' A
#
# COMPACT_ATOMS: atom_id res chain seq x y z
N MET A 1 -9.87 -8.47 -0.86
CA MET A 1 -9.21 -8.57 -2.17
C MET A 1 -8.32 -9.81 -2.30
N ILE A 2 -7.30 -10.02 -1.46
CA ILE A 2 -6.33 -11.11 -1.64
C ILE A 2 -6.97 -12.51 -1.57
N LYS A 3 -7.84 -12.77 -0.59
CA LYS A 3 -8.57 -14.05 -0.46
C LYS A 3 -9.42 -14.35 -1.70
N GLN A 4 -10.21 -13.39 -2.15
CA GLN A 4 -11.10 -13.57 -3.31
C GLN A 4 -10.29 -13.85 -4.57
N TYR A 5 -9.19 -13.12 -4.80
CA TYR A 5 -8.31 -13.34 -5.94
C TYR A 5 -7.72 -14.75 -5.94
N GLN A 6 -7.27 -15.27 -4.80
CA GLN A 6 -6.75 -16.62 -4.70
C GLN A 6 -7.81 -17.70 -4.99
N ILE A 7 -9.03 -17.51 -4.48
CA ILE A 7 -10.16 -18.41 -4.73
C ILE A 7 -10.45 -18.46 -6.24
N LEU A 8 -10.56 -17.31 -6.89
CA LEU A 8 -10.81 -17.22 -8.34
C LEU A 8 -9.70 -17.87 -9.17
N ARG A 9 -8.46 -17.87 -8.68
CA ARG A 9 -7.31 -18.49 -9.35
C ARG A 9 -7.16 -19.99 -9.03
N GLY A 10 -8.02 -20.56 -8.19
CA GLY A 10 -7.90 -21.96 -7.73
C GLY A 10 -6.64 -22.22 -6.88
N LYS A 11 -6.06 -21.17 -6.27
CA LYS A 11 -4.80 -21.22 -5.50
C LYS A 11 -4.98 -20.63 -4.11
N PHE A 12 -6.08 -21.00 -3.44
CA PHE A 12 -6.34 -20.55 -2.09
C PHE A 12 -5.39 -21.21 -1.09
N GLU A 13 -4.67 -20.38 -0.35
CA GLU A 13 -3.84 -20.80 0.77
C GLU A 13 -4.18 -19.96 2.01
N PRO A 14 -4.33 -20.58 3.20
CA PRO A 14 -4.47 -19.82 4.44
C PRO A 14 -3.29 -18.87 4.63
N GLN A 15 -3.58 -17.58 4.87
CA GLN A 15 -2.55 -16.57 5.11
C GLN A 15 -2.59 -16.08 6.55
N SER A 16 -1.40 -15.81 7.10
CA SER A 16 -1.31 -15.10 8.38
C SER A 16 -1.96 -13.73 8.25
N TRP A 17 -2.73 -13.33 9.27
CA TRP A 17 -3.26 -11.98 9.37
C TRP A 17 -2.16 -10.89 9.42
N LYS A 18 -0.91 -11.29 9.73
CA LYS A 18 0.27 -10.41 9.73
C LYS A 18 0.89 -10.22 8.34
N ILE A 19 0.37 -10.86 7.29
CA ILE A 19 0.97 -10.82 5.94
C ILE A 19 1.07 -9.40 5.38
N GLY A 20 0.14 -8.52 5.75
CA GLY A 20 0.03 -7.21 5.17
C GLY A 20 -0.52 -6.14 6.10
N LYS A 21 -0.44 -4.91 5.62
CA LYS A 21 -1.00 -3.71 6.26
C LYS A 21 -1.98 -3.04 5.31
N TYR A 22 -3.18 -2.77 5.81
CA TYR A 22 -4.14 -1.89 5.15
C TYR A 22 -4.06 -0.50 5.77
N VAL A 23 -3.99 0.52 4.92
CA VAL A 23 -4.02 1.93 5.32
C VAL A 23 -5.06 2.65 4.46
N MET A 24 -5.96 3.37 5.12
CA MET A 24 -6.95 4.21 4.48
C MET A 24 -6.59 5.66 4.79
N ILE A 25 -6.20 6.43 3.78
CA ILE A 25 -5.74 7.81 3.93
C ILE A 25 -6.95 8.71 4.10
N LYS A 26 -7.13 9.27 5.29
CA LYS A 26 -8.14 10.29 5.59
C LYS A 26 -7.50 11.64 5.91
N ASN A 27 -6.29 11.60 6.47
CA ASN A 27 -5.52 12.78 6.86
C ASN A 27 -4.01 12.52 6.70
N SER A 28 -3.20 13.53 7.00
CA SER A 28 -1.75 13.49 6.84
C SER A 28 -1.02 12.51 7.78
N GLU A 29 -1.63 12.11 8.91
CA GLU A 29 -1.06 11.13 9.84
C GLU A 29 -1.12 9.72 9.25
N ASP A 30 -2.21 9.37 8.55
CA ASP A 30 -2.36 8.07 7.89
C ASP A 30 -1.25 7.81 6.87
N VAL A 31 -0.75 8.87 6.25
CA VAL A 31 0.33 8.84 5.26
C VAL A 31 1.65 8.50 5.90
N TYR A 32 1.90 9.03 7.11
CA TYR A 32 3.08 8.66 7.87
C TYR A 32 3.06 7.16 8.21
N ILE A 33 1.89 6.61 8.57
CA ILE A 33 1.71 5.17 8.80
C ILE A 33 2.01 4.37 7.52
N ALA A 34 1.52 4.83 6.36
CA ALA A 34 1.80 4.19 5.06
C ALA A 34 3.28 4.23 4.70
N CYS A 35 3.94 5.41 4.74
CA CYS A 35 5.37 5.56 4.47
C CYS A 35 6.22 4.69 5.40
N LYS A 36 5.88 4.62 6.69
CA LYS A 36 6.56 3.78 7.66
C LYS A 36 6.42 2.29 7.33
N ALA A 37 5.22 1.84 6.94
CA ALA A 37 4.98 0.46 6.53
C ALA A 37 5.78 0.07 5.26
N ILE A 38 5.85 0.97 4.27
CA ILE A 38 6.64 0.79 3.04
C ILE A 38 8.14 0.67 3.36
N ASN A 39 8.68 1.67 4.08
CA ASN A 39 10.12 1.79 4.31
C ASN A 39 10.67 0.63 5.16
N LYS A 40 9.96 0.28 6.25
CA LYS A 40 10.37 -0.82 7.14
C LYS A 40 10.38 -2.18 6.43
N GLY A 41 9.48 -2.41 5.48
CA GLY A 41 9.38 -3.69 4.76
C GLY A 41 8.98 -4.88 5.66
N GLU A 42 8.32 -4.62 6.79
CA GLU A 42 7.83 -5.66 7.71
C GLU A 42 6.65 -6.45 7.13
N TYR A 43 5.97 -5.88 6.14
CA TYR A 43 4.79 -6.44 5.50
C TYR A 43 5.10 -6.91 4.08
N LYS A 44 4.59 -8.09 3.70
CA LYS A 44 4.68 -8.57 2.31
C LYS A 44 3.76 -7.79 1.37
N VAL A 45 2.67 -7.23 1.92
CA VAL A 45 1.70 -6.43 1.17
C VAL A 45 1.32 -5.18 1.96
N VAL A 46 1.40 -4.01 1.34
CA VAL A 46 0.84 -2.77 1.88
C VAL A 46 -0.24 -2.30 0.90
N CYS A 47 -1.48 -2.23 1.37
CA CYS A 47 -2.63 -1.78 0.59
C CYS A 47 -3.02 -0.39 1.07
N ILE A 48 -3.03 0.59 0.16
CA ILE A 48 -3.26 2.00 0.46
C ILE A 48 -4.44 2.46 -0.38
N ASN A 49 -5.49 2.97 0.28
CA ASN A 49 -6.65 3.56 -0.38
C ASN A 49 -6.77 5.03 0.01
N ASP A 50 -7.10 5.89 -0.96
CA ASP A 50 -7.46 7.28 -0.74
C ASP A 50 -8.93 7.39 -0.34
N HIS A 51 -9.18 7.97 0.83
CA HIS A 51 -10.52 8.31 1.29
C HIS A 51 -10.47 9.72 1.88
N CYS A 52 -9.85 10.62 1.12
CA CYS A 52 -9.56 11.99 1.48
C CYS A 52 -9.98 12.94 0.35
N SER A 53 -10.07 14.24 0.63
CA SER A 53 -10.31 15.25 -0.40
C SER A 53 -9.10 15.42 -1.32
N ASP A 54 -9.31 15.99 -2.51
CA ASP A 54 -8.24 16.30 -3.48
C ASP A 54 -7.12 17.15 -2.86
N LYS A 55 -7.47 18.06 -1.94
CA LYS A 55 -6.49 18.87 -1.21
C LYS A 55 -5.54 17.98 -0.41
N VAL A 56 -6.08 17.05 0.37
CA VAL A 56 -5.27 16.11 1.15
C VAL A 56 -4.51 15.19 0.21
N PHE A 57 -5.14 14.68 -0.86
CA PHE A 57 -4.47 13.85 -1.86
C PHE A 57 -3.21 14.51 -2.43
N ASN A 58 -3.32 15.78 -2.85
CA ASN A 58 -2.19 16.54 -3.42
C ASN A 58 -1.05 16.77 -2.41
N GLU A 59 -1.37 16.89 -1.12
CA GLU A 59 -0.37 17.03 -0.06
C GLU A 59 0.37 15.71 0.22
N VAL A 60 -0.30 14.57 0.05
CA VAL A 60 0.16 13.27 0.54
C VAL A 60 0.77 12.38 -0.55
N GLN A 61 0.29 12.52 -1.79
CA GLN A 61 0.81 11.83 -2.97
C GLN A 61 2.34 11.92 -3.10
N PRO A 62 3.00 13.10 -3.01
CA PRO A 62 4.45 13.18 -3.18
C PRO A 62 5.23 12.41 -2.09
N ARG A 63 4.68 12.31 -0.87
CA ARG A 63 5.31 11.57 0.24
C ARG A 63 5.25 10.06 0.01
N LEU A 64 4.15 9.57 -0.55
CA LEU A 64 4.01 8.16 -0.92
C LEU A 64 4.94 7.80 -2.09
N ILE A 65 5.03 8.67 -3.11
CA ILE A 65 5.96 8.48 -4.23
C ILE A 65 7.40 8.37 -3.72
N ASP A 66 7.85 9.30 -2.87
CA ASP A 66 9.21 9.26 -2.31
C ASP A 66 9.46 7.96 -1.51
N ALA A 67 8.49 7.49 -0.71
CA ALA A 67 8.62 6.23 0.00
C ALA A 67 8.72 5.01 -0.95
N PHE A 68 7.96 4.99 -2.03
CA PHE A 68 8.04 3.94 -3.04
C PHE A 68 9.35 3.98 -3.81
N GLU A 69 9.79 5.14 -4.30
CA GLU A 69 11.05 5.28 -5.05
C GLU A 69 12.27 4.86 -4.23
N ARG A 70 12.30 5.19 -2.93
CA ARG A 70 13.37 4.75 -2.02
C ARG A 70 13.41 3.23 -1.84
N LYS A 71 12.25 2.58 -1.83
CA LYS A 71 12.14 1.13 -1.57
C LYS A 71 12.22 0.29 -2.84
N LEU A 72 11.66 0.80 -3.93
CA LEU A 72 11.38 0.14 -5.20
C LEU A 72 11.81 1.06 -6.35
N SER A 73 13.10 1.31 -6.47
CA SER A 73 13.70 2.19 -7.49
C SER A 73 13.52 1.72 -8.95
N LYS A 74 12.92 0.55 -9.15
CA LYS A 74 12.59 0.02 -10.48
C LYS A 74 11.09 0.08 -10.67
N LYS A 75 10.66 0.74 -11.75
CA LYS A 75 9.28 0.82 -12.19
C LYS A 75 8.64 -0.57 -12.20
N SER A 76 7.45 -0.70 -11.64
CA SER A 76 6.71 -1.97 -11.70
C SER A 76 6.36 -2.32 -13.15
N LYS A 77 6.40 -3.61 -13.49
CA LYS A 77 5.89 -4.11 -14.79
C LYS A 77 4.39 -3.88 -14.98
N PHE A 78 3.68 -3.49 -13.91
CA PHE A 78 2.26 -3.18 -13.91
C PHE A 78 1.98 -1.67 -13.98
N GLU A 79 3.01 -0.83 -13.89
CA GLU A 79 2.85 0.61 -14.11
C GLU A 79 2.95 0.87 -15.62
N ILE A 80 1.92 1.51 -16.18
CA ILE A 80 1.89 1.97 -17.57
C ILE A 80 2.70 3.26 -17.69
#